data_AF-A0AAV4PL91-F1
#
_entry.id   AF-A0AAV4PL91-F1
#
_cell.length_a   1.000
_cell.length_b   1.000
_cell.length_c   1.000
_cell.angle_alpha   90.00
_cell.angle_beta   90.00
_cell.angle_gamma   90.00
#
_symmetry.space_group_name_H-M   'P 1'
#
loop_
_entity.id
_entity.type
_entity.pdbx_description
1 polymer ?
#
loop_
_entity_poly.entity_id
_entity_poly.type
_entity_poly.pdbx_seq_one_letter_code
_entity_poly.pdbx_strand_id
1 'polypeptide(L)'
;MIIGDIRVNENAGLIVMHTIWVREHNRLARALAALNPHWDDHQLFEEARRIVGAELQHITYKELLPAILGQDITDKYDLQPQASGHYTGYDINLNAGVSNAVATSVFLSCFP
;
A
#
# COMPACT_ATOMS: atom_id res chain seq x y z
N MET A 1 14.70 1.46 -16.64
CA MET A 1 13.85 1.03 -15.51
C MET A 1 12.52 0.63 -16.11
N ILE A 2 12.23 -0.67 -16.20
CA ILE A 2 10.93 -1.16 -16.69
C ILE A 2 10.15 -1.58 -15.45
N ILE A 3 9.05 -0.89 -15.20
CA ILE A 3 8.07 -1.19 -14.15
C ILE A 3 6.75 -1.51 -14.87
N GLY A 4 6.00 -2.49 -14.36
CA GLY A 4 4.83 -3.09 -15.02
C GLY A 4 3.57 -2.22 -15.18
N ASP A 5 3.68 -0.89 -15.11
CA ASP A 5 2.61 0.05 -15.46
C ASP A 5 3.12 1.01 -16.55
N ILE A 6 2.35 1.16 -17.64
CA ILE A 6 2.70 1.96 -18.81
C ILE A 6 2.49 3.47 -18.62
N ARG A 7 1.85 3.89 -17.51
CA ARG A 7 1.50 5.30 -17.22
C ARG A 7 2.56 6.03 -16.41
N VAL A 8 3.72 5.42 -16.22
CA VAL A 8 4.81 5.98 -15.40
C VAL A 8 5.28 7.34 -15.92
N ASN A 9 5.13 7.66 -17.21
CA ASN A 9 5.65 8.92 -17.78
C ASN A 9 4.65 10.10 -17.77
N GLU A 10 3.46 9.99 -17.20
CA GLU A 10 2.43 11.05 -17.26
C GLU A 10 2.48 12.05 -16.11
N ASN A 11 3.02 11.67 -14.95
CA ASN A 11 3.02 12.52 -13.77
C ASN A 11 4.33 12.36 -12.99
N ALA A 12 5.16 13.41 -12.94
CA ALA A 12 6.45 13.40 -12.24
C ALA A 12 6.29 13.02 -10.75
N GLY A 13 5.15 13.32 -10.13
CA GLY A 13 4.83 12.90 -8.76
C GLY A 13 4.69 11.39 -8.61
N LEU A 14 4.13 10.71 -9.62
CA LEU A 14 3.97 9.25 -9.64
C LEU A 14 5.34 8.55 -9.75
N ILE A 15 6.24 9.06 -10.59
CA ILE A 15 7.62 8.53 -10.74
C ILE A 15 8.40 8.67 -9.43
N VAL A 16 8.27 9.81 -8.75
CA VAL A 16 8.95 10.05 -7.47
C VAL A 16 8.46 9.06 -6.42
N MET A 17 7.14 8.83 -6.33
CA MET A 17 6.60 7.83 -5.40
C MET A 17 7.10 6.41 -5.70
N HIS A 18 7.07 5.98 -6.97
CA HIS A 18 7.64 4.68 -7.34
C HIS A 18 9.13 4.55 -6.96
N THR A 19 9.90 5.62 -7.15
CA THR A 19 11.33 5.64 -6.79
C THR A 19 11.55 5.53 -5.28
N ILE A 20 10.72 6.21 -4.49
CA ILE A 20 10.76 6.14 -3.02
C ILE A 20 10.49 4.71 -2.55
N TRP A 21 9.43 4.07 -3.06
CA TRP A 21 9.08 2.70 -2.65
C TRP A 21 10.11 1.65 -3.05
N VAL A 22 10.75 1.79 -4.22
CA VAL A 22 11.87 0.91 -4.61
C VAL A 22 13.08 1.11 -3.69
N ARG A 23 13.37 2.35 -3.28
CA ARG A 23 14.45 2.62 -2.32
C ARG A 23 14.13 2.05 -0.95
N GLU A 24 12.88 2.15 -0.51
CA GLU A 24 12.44 1.63 0.78
C GLU A 24 12.51 0.10 0.81
N HIS A 25 12.04 -0.56 -0.24
CA HIS A 25 12.21 -2.01 -0.39
C HIS A 25 13.67 -2.44 -0.27
N ASN A 26 14.60 -1.75 -0.96
CA ASN A 26 16.02 -2.03 -0.87
C ASN A 26 16.62 -1.74 0.51
N ARG A 27 16.10 -0.73 1.23
CA ARG A 27 16.50 -0.42 2.60
C ARG A 27 16.09 -1.55 3.55
N LEU A 28 14.85 -2.01 3.44
CA LEU A 28 14.28 -3.10 4.24
C LEU A 28 14.99 -4.42 3.95
N ALA A 29 15.20 -4.77 2.67
CA ALA A 29 15.91 -5.99 2.29
C ALA A 29 17.33 -6.04 2.89
N ARG A 30 18.07 -4.92 2.88
CA ARG A 30 19.41 -4.84 3.52
C ARG A 30 19.34 -4.98 5.03
N ALA A 31 18.35 -4.36 5.68
CA ALA A 31 18.17 -4.47 7.12
C ALA A 31 17.80 -5.92 7.52
N LEU A 32 16.91 -6.56 6.77
CA LEU A 32 16.52 -7.96 6.99
C LEU A 32 17.69 -8.92 6.73
N ALA A 33 18.52 -8.66 5.72
CA ALA A 33 19.72 -9.47 5.44
C ALA A 33 20.75 -9.39 6.59
N ALA A 34 20.90 -8.19 7.19
CA ALA A 34 21.78 -8.01 8.35
C ALA A 34 21.24 -8.69 9.61
N LEU A 35 19.93 -8.69 9.81
CA LEU A 35 19.28 -9.35 10.97
C LEU A 35 19.18 -10.87 10.81
N ASN A 36 18.97 -11.35 9.58
CA ASN A 36 18.80 -12.76 9.26
C ASN A 36 19.79 -13.19 8.15
N PRO A 37 21.07 -13.43 8.50
CA PRO A 37 22.08 -13.84 7.52
C PRO A 37 21.82 -15.21 6.87
N HIS A 38 20.84 -15.96 7.37
CA HIS A 38 20.46 -17.29 6.91
C HIS A 38 19.31 -17.28 5.89
N TRP A 39 18.70 -16.12 5.63
CA TRP A 39 17.63 -15.99 4.64
C TRP A 39 18.19 -15.95 3.23
N ASP A 40 17.48 -16.61 2.31
CA ASP A 40 17.77 -16.55 0.89
C ASP A 40 17.26 -15.24 0.28
N ASP A 41 17.83 -14.84 -0.86
CA ASP A 41 17.47 -13.61 -1.57
C ASP A 41 15.98 -13.56 -1.91
N HIS A 42 15.37 -14.71 -2.24
CA HIS A 42 13.94 -14.80 -2.49
C HIS A 42 13.10 -14.49 -1.24
N GLN A 43 13.52 -14.99 -0.07
CA GLN A 43 12.83 -14.72 1.19
C GLN A 43 12.96 -13.26 1.59
N LEU A 44 14.16 -12.68 1.42
CA LEU A 44 14.40 -11.26 1.68
C LEU A 44 13.52 -10.37 0.81
N PHE A 45 13.37 -10.71 -0.48
CA PHE A 45 12.51 -9.98 -1.40
C PHE A 45 11.03 -10.06 -0.96
N GLU A 46 10.50 -11.25 -0.71
CA GLU A 46 9.09 -11.41 -0.35
C GLU A 46 8.76 -10.75 0.99
N GLU A 47 9.63 -10.84 2.00
CA GLU A 47 9.42 -10.18 3.29
C GLU A 47 9.54 -8.66 3.18
N ALA A 48 10.53 -8.13 2.44
CA ALA A 48 10.63 -6.70 2.20
C ALA A 48 9.40 -6.19 1.42
N ARG A 49 8.90 -6.94 0.44
CA ARG A 49 7.67 -6.62 -0.30
C ARG A 49 6.44 -6.61 0.62
N ARG A 50 6.34 -7.58 1.53
CA ARG A 50 5.26 -7.69 2.50
C ARG A 50 5.21 -6.48 3.44
N ILE A 51 6.36 -6.05 3.94
CA ILE A 51 6.46 -4.86 4.82
C ILE A 51 6.06 -3.59 4.06
N VAL A 52 6.59 -3.37 2.85
CA VAL A 52 6.21 -2.22 2.02
C VAL A 52 4.70 -2.21 1.73
N GLY A 53 4.11 -3.39 1.47
CA GLY A 53 2.66 -3.52 1.31
C GLY A 53 1.88 -3.10 2.55
N ALA A 54 2.35 -3.45 3.74
CA ALA A 54 1.74 -3.04 5.00
C ALA A 54 1.88 -1.54 5.24
N GLU A 55 3.01 -0.93 4.92
CA GLU A 55 3.22 0.54 5.01
C GLU A 55 2.25 1.29 4.09
N LEU A 56 2.13 0.85 2.84
CA LEU A 56 1.19 1.41 1.88
C LEU A 56 -0.26 1.32 2.36
N GLN A 57 -0.66 0.17 2.92
CA GLN A 57 -1.99 0.00 3.50
C GLN A 57 -2.20 0.92 4.69
N HIS A 58 -1.22 1.02 5.60
CA HIS A 58 -1.32 1.89 6.77
C HIS A 58 -1.52 3.35 6.38
N ILE A 59 -0.70 3.88 5.48
CA ILE A 59 -0.82 5.27 4.99
C ILE A 59 -2.18 5.47 4.30
N THR A 60 -2.61 4.49 3.48
CA THR A 60 -3.89 4.58 2.77
C THR A 60 -5.07 4.67 3.74
N TYR A 61 -5.17 3.75 4.69
CA TYR A 61 -6.32 3.69 5.61
C TYR A 61 -6.29 4.78 6.69
N LYS A 62 -5.09 5.21 7.11
CA LYS A 62 -4.94 6.21 8.18
C LYS A 62 -4.94 7.65 7.69
N GLU A 63 -4.35 7.93 6.53
CA GLU A 63 -4.12 9.31 6.06
C GLU A 63 -4.98 9.62 4.83
N LEU A 64 -4.99 8.73 3.84
CA LEU A 64 -5.66 9.00 2.57
C LEU A 64 -7.19 8.87 2.67
N LEU A 65 -7.71 7.78 3.27
CA LEU A 65 -9.15 7.56 3.36
C LEU A 65 -9.89 8.65 4.16
N PRO A 66 -9.41 9.08 5.35
CA PRO A 66 -10.07 10.18 6.07
C PRO A 66 -10.02 11.51 5.30
N ALA A 67 -8.96 11.75 4.53
CA ALA A 67 -8.84 12.96 3.72
C ALA A 67 -9.81 12.98 2.53
N ILE A 68 -10.13 11.82 1.95
CA ILE A 68 -11.04 11.69 0.81
C ILE A 68 -12.50 11.56 1.24
N LEU A 69 -12.78 10.68 2.20
CA LEU A 69 -14.15 10.31 2.61
C LEU A 69 -14.67 11.14 3.78
N GLY A 70 -13.79 11.84 4.50
CA GLY A 70 -14.09 12.49 5.77
C GLY A 70 -13.99 11.52 6.96
N GLN A 71 -13.77 12.09 8.16
CA GLN A 71 -13.66 11.30 9.40
C GLN A 71 -14.96 10.54 9.70
N ASP A 72 -16.12 11.17 9.49
CA ASP A 72 -17.43 10.57 9.80
C ASP A 72 -17.69 9.24 9.06
N ILE A 73 -17.29 9.14 7.79
CA ILE A 73 -17.46 7.93 6.98
C ILE A 73 -16.42 6.87 7.35
N THR A 74 -15.18 7.30 7.60
CA THR A 74 -14.10 6.39 7.98
C THR A 74 -14.40 5.69 9.31
N ASP A 75 -14.91 6.44 10.29
CA ASP A 75 -15.25 5.93 11.61
C ASP A 75 -16.52 5.05 11.56
N LYS A 76 -17.49 5.42 10.72
CA LYS A 76 -18.72 4.63 10.53
C LYS A 76 -18.47 3.23 9.98
N TYR A 77 -17.47 3.07 9.13
CA TYR A 77 -17.12 1.78 8.51
C TYR A 77 -15.90 1.10 9.15
N ASP A 78 -15.41 1.62 10.28
CA ASP A 78 -14.24 1.10 11.02
C ASP A 78 -13.02 0.88 10.11
N LEU A 79 -12.77 1.85 9.23
CA LEU A 79 -11.69 1.78 8.24
C LEU A 79 -10.34 2.21 8.81
N GLN A 80 -10.28 2.64 10.08
CA GLN A 80 -9.02 3.05 10.68
C GLN A 80 -8.21 1.83 11.12
N PRO A 81 -6.89 1.80 10.85
CA PRO A 81 -6.05 0.73 11.36
C PRO A 81 -5.99 0.79 12.89
N GLN A 82 -6.11 -0.37 13.54
CA GLN A 82 -6.04 -0.47 14.99
C GLN A 82 -4.71 0.08 15.52
N ALA A 83 -4.75 0.86 16.61
CA ALA A 83 -3.55 1.44 17.22
C ALA A 83 -2.61 0.38 17.84
N SER A 84 -3.15 -0.79 18.17
CA SER A 84 -2.39 -1.93 18.71
C SER A 84 -3.13 -3.24 18.45
N GLY A 85 -2.38 -4.30 18.14
CA GLY A 85 -2.93 -5.64 17.92
C GLY A 85 -2.95 -6.06 16.44
N HIS A 86 -3.55 -7.21 16.18
CA HIS A 86 -3.74 -7.74 14.83
C HIS A 86 -5.21 -7.61 14.45
N TYR A 87 -5.48 -7.18 13.21
CA TYR A 87 -6.83 -7.18 12.67
C TYR A 87 -7.36 -8.61 12.53
N THR A 88 -8.47 -8.92 13.20
CA THR A 88 -9.07 -10.27 13.23
C THR A 88 -10.26 -10.44 12.28
N GLY A 89 -10.66 -9.39 11.55
CA GLY A 89 -11.85 -9.39 10.69
C GLY A 89 -11.61 -9.88 9.27
N TYR A 90 -10.62 -10.76 9.05
CA TYR A 90 -10.41 -11.36 7.73
C TYR A 90 -11.53 -12.35 7.40
N ASP A 91 -12.28 -12.10 6.34
CA ASP A 91 -13.31 -13.00 5.82
C ASP A 91 -12.96 -13.42 4.38
N ILE A 92 -12.78 -14.73 4.19
CA ILE A 92 -12.46 -15.33 2.89
C ILE A 92 -13.62 -15.19 1.88
N ASN A 93 -14.85 -15.01 2.35
CA ASN A 93 -16.03 -14.85 1.51
C ASN A 93 -16.25 -13.39 1.09
N LEU A 94 -15.48 -12.45 1.63
CA LEU A 94 -15.55 -11.06 1.26
C LEU A 94 -15.00 -10.89 -0.17
N ASN A 95 -15.80 -10.28 -1.03
CA ASN A 95 -15.37 -9.98 -2.40
C ASN A 95 -14.33 -8.85 -2.39
N ALA A 96 -13.06 -9.20 -2.60
CA ALA A 96 -11.95 -8.25 -2.74
C ALA A 96 -11.86 -7.60 -4.13
N GLY A 97 -12.84 -7.83 -5.01
CA GLY A 97 -12.90 -7.26 -6.35
C GLY A 97 -13.14 -5.74 -6.32
N VAL A 98 -12.44 -5.02 -7.19
CA VAL A 98 -12.64 -3.57 -7.35
C VAL A 98 -13.95 -3.34 -8.09
N SER A 99 -14.87 -2.59 -7.47
CA SER A 99 -16.13 -2.21 -8.11
C SER A 99 -15.88 -1.23 -9.27
N ASN A 100 -16.53 -1.45 -10.41
CA ASN A 100 -16.37 -0.61 -11.62
C ASN A 100 -16.65 0.89 -11.36
N ALA A 101 -17.61 1.18 -10.47
CA ALA A 101 -17.91 2.54 -10.05
C ALA A 101 -16.70 3.21 -9.37
N VAL A 102 -16.04 2.52 -8.44
CA VAL A 102 -14.85 3.06 -7.75
C VAL A 102 -13.70 3.30 -8.74
N ALA A 103 -13.49 2.37 -9.67
CA ALA A 103 -12.43 2.47 -10.68
C ALA A 103 -12.63 3.66 -11.64
N THR A 104 -13.88 4.01 -11.98
CA THR A 104 -14.17 5.02 -13.02
C THR A 104 -14.53 6.39 -12.45
N SER A 105 -15.22 6.48 -11.30
CA SER A 105 -15.73 7.77 -10.80
C SER A 105 -14.95 8.34 -9.61
N VAL A 106 -14.41 7.50 -8.73
CA VAL A 106 -13.75 7.96 -7.50
C VAL A 106 -12.28 8.29 -7.73
N PHE A 107 -11.52 7.41 -8.39
CA PHE A 107 -10.10 7.67 -8.66
C PHE A 107 -9.86 8.83 -9.63
N LEU A 108 -10.76 9.04 -10.60
CA LEU A 108 -10.65 10.12 -11.58
C LEU A 108 -11.14 11.48 -11.06
N SER A 109 -11.97 11.53 -10.02
CA SER A 109 -12.49 12.80 -9.46
C SER A 109 -11.60 13.38 -8.36
N CYS A 110 -10.68 12.59 -7.78
CA CYS A 110 -9.80 13.01 -6.70
C CYS A 110 -8.46 13.61 -7.18
N PHE A 111 -8.15 13.47 -8.47
CA PHE A 111 -6.99 14.09 -9.11
C PHE A 111 -7.44 14.82 -10.38
N PRO A 112 -7.87 16.10 -10.29
CA PRO A 112 -8.08 16.96 -11.45
C PRO A 112 -6.77 17.29 -12.18
#